data_AF-A0A940PI18-F1
#
_entry.id   AF-A0A940PI18-F1
#
_cell.length_a   1.000
_cell.length_b   1.000
_cell.length_c   1.000
_cell.angle_alpha   90.00
_cell.angle_beta   90.00
_cell.angle_gamma   90.00
#
_symmetry.space_group_name_H-M   'P 1'
#
loop_
_entity.id
_entity.type
_entity.pdbx_description
1 polymer ?
#
loop_
_entity_poly.entity_id
_entity_poly.type
_entity_poly.pdbx_seq_one_letter_code
_entity_poly.pdbx_strand_id
1 'polypeptide(L)'
;MLSLRKNSNEKKICFAILVHNKRESIRDLIDNIRYFCPNSDIVLYNGGDDPNLCKDLEYPVCPMSKKLSYGFLTSFMLDVMEWLEEINYDYDYLISLDSDVLFAREGFEDFIFHAMKNSEYMGVDMRVPKESWYPGVLFRKERELWRSLFKEDPFLKAFNVGQVFGRRFIQTLLRCEQLELVKNNLKKTKCFAIEEIVFVNMAKLLGFEPKSYPKETSISIRYRPHYSYRSFIHFMNENPHCFLFHPVNRRSKDEVRWTIRNLMNKKRASDQRNWEKYIDGLMLDTEKIRRPPYFNRRKLGKSEWFEFVAPLKEGGLGHWRQNNDERGLHWFGPKVFDREKFGAVAMIHSRFNVLELVARKGEQLVHYWRDEQFGSEEWIEQASFANGTKGLVSFIESSRGNFEVVAPLSGGGLGHWWRNNDAPGQPWSGPVVFGQEQVNWVSLIQSKSGNLIAITESNGMLKYYRRDDHKSWSWEGPFS
;
A
#
# COMPACT_ATOMS: atom_id res chain seq x y z
N MET A 1 4.52 33.63 -7.77
CA MET A 1 4.56 34.71 -8.78
C MET A 1 3.51 34.36 -9.81
N LEU A 2 2.37 35.07 -9.82
CA LEU A 2 1.23 34.77 -10.70
C LEU A 2 1.63 35.02 -12.15
N SER A 3 1.69 33.97 -12.96
CA SER A 3 2.07 34.02 -14.37
C SER A 3 0.94 34.61 -15.21
N LEU A 4 1.16 35.82 -15.75
CA LEU A 4 0.31 36.40 -16.79
C LEU A 4 0.40 35.59 -18.10
N ARG A 5 -0.75 35.45 -18.79
CA ARG A 5 -0.95 34.63 -20.00
C ARG A 5 0.09 34.91 -21.09
N LYS A 6 0.77 33.87 -21.60
CA LYS A 6 1.52 33.92 -22.86
C LYS A 6 0.68 33.55 -24.08
N ASN A 7 -0.44 32.84 -23.92
CA ASN A 7 -1.40 32.54 -25.00
C ASN A 7 -2.80 32.26 -24.42
N SER A 8 -3.85 32.77 -25.07
CA SER A 8 -5.25 32.69 -24.60
C SER A 8 -6.00 31.42 -25.00
N ASN A 9 -5.33 30.43 -25.63
CA ASN A 9 -5.94 29.23 -26.21
C ASN A 9 -5.56 27.91 -25.52
N GLU A 10 -4.66 27.91 -24.53
CA GLU A 10 -4.30 26.70 -23.79
C GLU A 10 -5.24 26.53 -22.61
N LYS A 11 -5.98 25.41 -22.59
CA LYS A 11 -6.84 25.06 -21.47
C LYS A 11 -5.98 24.72 -20.23
N LYS A 12 -6.44 25.08 -19.04
CA LYS A 12 -5.72 24.92 -17.77
C LYS A 12 -6.48 24.08 -16.77
N ILE A 13 -5.76 23.17 -16.12
CA ILE A 13 -6.26 22.35 -15.00
C ILE A 13 -5.71 22.93 -13.70
N CYS A 14 -6.57 23.08 -12.70
CA CYS A 14 -6.17 23.37 -11.32
C CYS A 14 -6.56 22.20 -10.43
N PHE A 15 -5.59 21.62 -9.72
CA PHE A 15 -5.82 20.58 -8.73
C PHE A 15 -6.07 21.21 -7.36
N ALA A 16 -7.26 20.97 -6.80
CA ALA A 16 -7.56 21.29 -5.40
C ALA A 16 -7.21 20.08 -4.55
N ILE A 17 -6.20 20.19 -3.68
CA ILE A 17 -5.68 19.08 -2.88
C ILE A 17 -6.08 19.25 -1.42
N LEU A 18 -6.87 18.31 -0.91
CA LEU A 18 -7.21 18.22 0.49
C LEU A 18 -6.13 17.45 1.29
N VAL A 19 -5.57 18.10 2.31
CA VAL A 19 -4.47 17.57 3.13
C VAL A 19 -4.81 17.52 4.62
N HIS A 20 -4.23 16.57 5.38
CA HIS A 20 -4.66 16.29 6.77
C HIS A 20 -3.55 16.10 7.83
N ASN A 21 -2.48 15.35 7.55
CA ASN A 21 -1.57 14.94 8.65
C ASN A 21 -0.12 14.63 8.29
N LYS A 22 0.27 14.56 7.01
CA LYS A 22 1.61 14.10 6.62
C LYS A 22 2.26 14.99 5.57
N ARG A 23 3.11 15.91 6.02
CA ARG A 23 3.82 16.86 5.15
C ARG A 23 4.67 16.19 4.08
N GLU A 24 5.34 15.09 4.40
CA GLU A 24 6.13 14.33 3.42
C GLU A 24 5.27 13.77 2.28
N SER A 25 4.08 13.21 2.57
CA SER A 25 3.22 12.68 1.52
C SER A 25 2.61 13.77 0.63
N ILE A 26 2.43 14.98 1.18
CA ILE A 26 1.99 16.15 0.43
C ILE A 26 3.08 16.61 -0.54
N ARG A 27 4.32 16.76 -0.07
CA ARG A 27 5.48 17.08 -0.93
C ARG A 27 5.63 16.07 -2.06
N ASP A 28 5.50 14.79 -1.73
CA ASP A 28 5.60 13.73 -2.70
C ASP A 28 4.46 13.77 -3.75
N LEU A 29 3.22 14.08 -3.36
CA LEU A 29 2.12 14.32 -4.30
C LEU A 29 2.37 15.57 -5.18
N ILE A 30 2.90 16.64 -4.60
CA ILE A 30 3.26 17.86 -5.35
C ILE A 30 4.31 17.53 -6.42
N ASP A 31 5.41 16.88 -6.04
CA ASP A 31 6.48 16.46 -6.95
C ASP A 31 5.93 15.53 -8.05
N ASN A 32 5.02 14.65 -7.67
CA ASN A 32 4.34 13.72 -8.56
C ASN A 32 3.45 14.44 -9.59
N ILE A 33 2.64 15.41 -9.18
CA ILE A 33 1.83 16.24 -10.10
C ILE A 33 2.73 17.04 -11.01
N ARG A 34 3.78 17.70 -10.48
CA ARG A 34 4.73 18.47 -11.30
C ARG A 34 5.42 17.62 -12.37
N TYR A 35 5.54 16.32 -12.14
CA TYR A 35 6.13 15.39 -13.09
C TYR A 35 5.13 14.87 -14.12
N PHE A 36 3.96 14.38 -13.69
CA PHE A 36 2.99 13.73 -14.60
C PHE A 36 1.96 14.66 -15.22
N CYS A 37 1.73 15.82 -14.61
CA CYS A 37 0.79 16.85 -15.04
C CYS A 37 1.46 18.25 -14.96
N PRO A 38 2.57 18.48 -15.70
CA PRO A 38 3.41 19.66 -15.54
C PRO A 38 2.72 20.98 -15.92
N ASN A 39 1.66 20.94 -16.73
CA ASN A 39 0.94 22.11 -17.23
C ASN A 39 -0.26 22.51 -16.35
N SER A 40 -0.45 21.83 -15.23
CA SER A 40 -1.51 22.09 -14.27
C SER A 40 -1.05 23.06 -13.17
N ASP A 41 -2.01 23.65 -12.46
CA ASP A 41 -1.81 24.37 -11.21
C ASP A 41 -2.20 23.50 -10.01
N ILE A 42 -1.68 23.86 -8.83
CA ILE A 42 -2.03 23.21 -7.56
C ILE A 42 -2.45 24.28 -6.57
N VAL A 43 -3.56 24.03 -5.89
CA VAL A 43 -3.96 24.74 -4.68
C VAL A 43 -4.21 23.76 -3.54
N LEU A 44 -3.84 24.16 -2.33
CA LEU A 44 -3.91 23.32 -1.15
C LEU A 44 -5.08 23.77 -0.25
N TYR A 45 -5.73 22.81 0.38
CA TYR A 45 -6.69 23.05 1.45
C TYR A 45 -6.25 22.30 2.71
N ASN A 46 -5.92 23.03 3.77
CA ASN A 46 -5.50 22.42 5.02
C ASN A 46 -6.72 21.98 5.85
N GLY A 47 -7.11 20.72 5.67
CA GLY A 47 -8.16 20.06 6.46
C GLY A 47 -7.64 19.38 7.73
N GLY A 48 -6.36 19.56 8.06
CA GLY A 48 -5.66 18.86 9.14
C GLY A 48 -5.76 19.51 10.51
N ASP A 49 -5.16 18.82 11.49
CA ASP A 49 -5.01 19.35 12.86
C ASP A 49 -3.86 20.37 12.99
N ASP A 50 -2.82 20.23 12.17
CA ASP A 50 -1.66 21.12 12.19
C ASP A 50 -1.90 22.34 11.28
N PRO A 51 -2.02 23.56 11.83
CA PRO A 51 -2.21 24.77 11.03
C PRO A 51 -1.00 25.09 10.13
N ASN A 52 0.19 24.58 10.46
CA ASN A 52 1.42 24.77 9.70
C ASN A 52 1.71 23.64 8.70
N LEU A 53 0.76 22.72 8.48
CA LEU A 53 0.95 21.56 7.61
C LEU A 53 1.41 21.95 6.19
N CYS A 54 0.84 23.04 5.66
CA CYS A 54 1.15 23.57 4.32
C CYS A 54 2.22 24.67 4.29
N LYS A 55 2.77 25.06 5.45
CA LYS A 55 3.79 26.10 5.54
C LYS A 55 4.99 25.72 4.65
N ASP A 56 5.65 26.68 4.02
CA ASP A 56 6.86 26.47 3.18
C ASP A 56 6.73 25.37 2.11
N LEU A 57 5.52 25.12 1.59
CA LEU A 57 5.32 24.24 0.43
C LEU A 57 5.36 25.00 -0.90
N GLU A 58 5.37 26.34 -0.87
CA GLU A 58 5.42 27.23 -2.04
C GLU A 58 4.18 27.21 -2.96
N TYR A 59 3.09 26.54 -2.56
CA TYR A 59 1.82 26.55 -3.27
C TYR A 59 0.75 27.36 -2.53
N PRO A 60 -0.18 28.00 -3.28
CA PRO A 60 -1.31 28.71 -2.68
C PRO A 60 -2.14 27.80 -1.78
N VAL A 61 -2.46 28.30 -0.59
CA VAL A 61 -3.33 27.63 0.38
C VAL A 61 -4.63 28.42 0.46
N CYS A 62 -5.77 27.75 0.33
CA CYS A 62 -7.07 28.39 0.46
C CYS A 62 -7.18 29.07 1.84
N PRO A 63 -7.44 30.40 1.91
CA PRO A 63 -7.47 31.13 3.18
C PRO A 63 -8.63 30.71 4.08
N MET A 64 -9.65 30.07 3.51
CA MET A 64 -10.80 29.50 4.23
C MET A 64 -10.54 28.09 4.78
N SER A 65 -9.31 27.58 4.65
CA SER A 65 -8.91 26.27 5.17
C SER A 65 -9.24 26.13 6.64
N LYS A 66 -9.89 25.02 6.99
CA LYS A 66 -10.24 24.67 8.37
C LYS A 66 -10.16 23.16 8.55
N LYS A 67 -9.96 22.72 9.79
CA LYS A 67 -10.00 21.30 10.15
C LYS A 67 -11.31 20.67 9.67
N LEU A 68 -11.21 19.56 8.94
CA LEU A 68 -12.35 18.80 8.47
C LEU A 68 -12.44 17.44 9.15
N SER A 69 -13.67 16.97 9.34
CA SER A 69 -13.95 15.63 9.85
C SER A 69 -14.09 14.65 8.70
N TYR A 70 -13.59 13.42 8.89
CA TYR A 70 -13.74 12.35 7.92
C TYR A 70 -15.22 12.11 7.56
N GLY A 71 -15.53 12.09 6.27
CA GLY A 71 -16.90 11.95 5.75
C GLY A 71 -17.71 13.23 5.63
N PHE A 72 -17.14 14.39 5.96
CA PHE A 72 -17.79 15.70 5.85
C PHE A 72 -16.89 16.68 5.09
N LEU A 73 -16.64 16.37 3.82
CA LEU A 73 -15.60 17.03 3.03
C LEU A 73 -16.13 18.09 2.06
N THR A 74 -17.46 18.24 1.93
CA THR A 74 -18.08 19.13 0.93
C THR A 74 -17.65 20.59 1.08
N SER A 75 -17.43 21.05 2.31
CA SER A 75 -17.00 22.44 2.55
C SER A 75 -15.63 22.75 1.93
N PHE A 76 -14.73 21.78 1.80
CA PHE A 76 -13.43 22.00 1.17
C PHE A 76 -13.58 22.48 -0.28
N MET A 77 -14.35 21.77 -1.10
CA MET A 77 -14.47 22.13 -2.51
C MET A 77 -15.23 23.44 -2.72
N LEU A 78 -16.27 23.70 -1.92
CA LEU A 78 -16.99 24.98 -1.99
C LEU A 78 -16.10 26.15 -1.58
N ASP A 79 -15.38 26.04 -0.46
CA ASP A 79 -14.45 27.08 0.00
C ASP A 79 -13.38 27.38 -1.07
N VAL A 80 -12.84 26.35 -1.73
CA VAL A 80 -11.88 26.54 -2.84
C VAL A 80 -12.53 27.19 -4.05
N MET A 81 -13.74 26.78 -4.45
CA MET A 81 -14.46 27.39 -5.57
C MET A 81 -14.72 28.88 -5.33
N GLU A 82 -15.19 29.25 -4.13
CA GLU A 82 -15.44 30.63 -3.74
C GLU A 82 -14.18 31.47 -3.77
N TRP A 83 -13.12 30.98 -3.14
CA TRP A 83 -11.84 31.67 -3.11
C TRP A 83 -11.23 31.88 -4.50
N LEU A 84 -11.28 30.86 -5.37
CA LEU A 84 -10.74 30.98 -6.72
C LEU A 84 -11.55 31.93 -7.61
N GLU A 85 -12.88 31.99 -7.46
CA GLU A 85 -13.70 32.99 -8.16
C GLU A 85 -13.46 34.40 -7.61
N GLU A 86 -13.32 34.57 -6.29
CA GLU A 86 -13.04 35.86 -5.65
C GLU A 86 -11.75 36.50 -6.17
N ILE A 87 -10.67 35.71 -6.28
CA ILE A 87 -9.39 36.20 -6.81
C ILE A 87 -9.30 36.16 -8.35
N ASN A 88 -10.40 35.77 -9.01
CA ASN A 88 -10.47 35.56 -10.46
C ASN A 88 -9.30 34.68 -11.00
N TYR A 89 -9.04 33.56 -10.32
CA TYR A 89 -7.96 32.65 -10.68
C TYR A 89 -8.17 32.06 -12.09
N ASP A 90 -7.11 31.92 -12.88
CA ASP A 90 -7.20 31.51 -14.30
C ASP A 90 -7.08 29.97 -14.44
N TYR A 91 -8.21 29.30 -14.67
CA TYR A 91 -8.33 27.86 -14.90
C TYR A 91 -9.59 27.54 -15.71
N ASP A 92 -9.60 26.42 -16.43
CA ASP A 92 -10.78 25.89 -17.13
C ASP A 92 -11.45 24.75 -16.38
N TYR A 93 -10.64 23.89 -15.75
CA TYR A 93 -11.11 22.74 -14.99
C TYR A 93 -10.49 22.72 -13.59
N LEU A 94 -11.33 22.58 -12.58
CA LEU A 94 -10.93 22.33 -11.20
C LEU A 94 -11.11 20.82 -10.90
N ILE A 95 -10.13 20.17 -10.29
CA ILE A 95 -10.18 18.73 -9.99
C ILE A 95 -9.92 18.49 -8.51
N SER A 96 -10.82 17.74 -7.84
CA SER A 96 -10.68 17.38 -6.42
C SER A 96 -9.70 16.22 -6.23
N LEU A 97 -8.69 16.38 -5.39
CA LEU A 97 -7.75 15.31 -5.03
C LEU A 97 -7.57 15.19 -3.51
N ASP A 98 -7.38 13.96 -3.05
CA ASP A 98 -6.97 13.66 -1.68
C ASP A 98 -5.44 13.44 -1.61
N SER A 99 -4.86 13.64 -0.42
CA SER A 99 -3.41 13.46 -0.17
C SER A 99 -2.86 12.03 -0.30
N ASP A 100 -3.70 11.01 -0.48
CA ASP A 100 -3.33 9.62 -0.82
C ASP A 100 -3.55 9.26 -2.29
N VAL A 101 -3.67 10.26 -3.15
CA VAL A 101 -3.60 10.09 -4.59
C VAL A 101 -2.14 10.08 -5.05
N LEU A 102 -1.82 9.33 -6.12
CA LEU A 102 -0.62 9.53 -6.94
C LEU A 102 -0.92 9.25 -8.41
N PHE A 103 -0.31 10.03 -9.30
CA PHE A 103 -0.22 9.77 -10.73
C PHE A 103 0.92 8.78 -11.00
N ALA A 104 0.76 7.91 -11.99
CA ALA A 104 1.79 6.96 -12.39
C ALA A 104 2.08 6.93 -13.89
N ARG A 105 1.37 7.74 -14.68
CA ARG A 105 1.50 7.83 -16.13
C ARG A 105 1.20 9.24 -16.63
N GLU A 106 1.91 9.65 -17.68
CA GLU A 106 1.67 10.90 -18.41
C GLU A 106 0.37 10.82 -19.24
N GLY A 107 -0.14 11.98 -19.68
CA GLY A 107 -1.31 12.06 -20.56
C GLY A 107 -2.64 12.28 -19.84
N PHE A 108 -2.64 12.42 -18.51
CA PHE A 108 -3.87 12.73 -17.77
C PHE A 108 -4.46 14.10 -18.17
N GLU A 109 -3.62 15.11 -18.39
CA GLU A 109 -4.06 16.45 -18.79
C GLU A 109 -4.80 16.40 -20.14
N ASP A 110 -4.18 15.76 -21.14
CA ASP A 110 -4.78 15.54 -22.45
C ASP A 110 -6.08 14.76 -22.35
N PHE A 111 -6.10 13.70 -21.53
CA PHE A 111 -7.31 12.94 -21.26
C PHE A 111 -8.42 13.85 -20.73
N ILE A 112 -8.15 14.70 -19.74
CA ILE A 112 -9.14 15.64 -19.20
C ILE A 112 -9.65 16.60 -20.28
N PHE A 113 -8.77 17.17 -21.10
CA PHE A 113 -9.18 18.11 -22.15
C PHE A 113 -10.07 17.48 -23.22
N HIS A 114 -9.78 16.23 -23.60
CA HIS A 114 -10.61 15.47 -24.53
C HIS A 114 -11.90 15.01 -23.88
N ALA A 115 -11.80 14.42 -22.69
CA ALA A 115 -12.93 13.88 -21.96
C ALA A 115 -13.91 14.99 -21.58
N MET A 116 -13.47 16.19 -21.21
CA MET A 116 -14.36 17.31 -20.84
C MET A 116 -14.88 18.12 -22.02
N LYS A 117 -14.61 17.71 -23.28
CA LYS A 117 -15.21 18.38 -24.43
C LYS A 117 -16.74 18.35 -24.31
N ASN A 118 -17.37 19.53 -24.43
CA ASN A 118 -18.81 19.75 -24.34
C ASN A 118 -19.46 19.31 -23.02
N SER A 119 -18.71 19.28 -21.90
CA SER A 119 -19.27 18.99 -20.58
C SER A 119 -18.61 19.87 -19.53
N GLU A 120 -19.37 20.18 -18.48
CA GLU A 120 -18.93 21.03 -17.37
C GLU A 120 -18.81 20.25 -16.06
N TYR A 121 -19.09 18.94 -16.08
CA TYR A 121 -18.96 18.08 -14.91
C TYR A 121 -18.65 16.64 -15.31
N MET A 122 -17.61 16.06 -14.72
CA MET A 122 -17.31 14.63 -14.85
C MET A 122 -16.99 13.99 -13.50
N GLY A 123 -17.72 12.93 -13.16
CA GLY A 123 -17.60 12.22 -11.89
C GLY A 123 -17.02 10.80 -12.03
N VAL A 124 -16.22 10.37 -11.05
CA VAL A 124 -15.70 9.00 -10.98
C VAL A 124 -16.81 8.05 -10.50
N ASP A 125 -16.99 6.89 -11.15
CA ASP A 125 -18.08 5.94 -10.86
C ASP A 125 -19.46 6.64 -10.78
N MET A 126 -19.74 7.55 -11.71
CA MET A 126 -20.97 8.33 -11.70
C MET A 126 -22.16 7.50 -12.19
N ARG A 127 -23.16 7.32 -11.34
CA ARG A 127 -24.36 6.51 -11.63
C ARG A 127 -25.47 6.76 -10.63
N VAL A 128 -26.64 6.20 -10.91
CA VAL A 128 -27.66 5.97 -9.88
C VAL A 128 -27.10 4.92 -8.90
N PRO A 129 -27.01 5.23 -7.58
CA PRO A 129 -26.47 4.29 -6.60
C PRO A 129 -27.42 3.09 -6.38
N LYS A 130 -26.85 1.98 -5.91
CA LYS A 130 -27.65 0.87 -5.38
C LYS A 130 -28.38 1.30 -4.11
N GLU A 131 -29.55 0.71 -3.84
CA GLU A 131 -30.34 0.99 -2.64
C GLU A 131 -29.57 0.84 -1.32
N SER A 132 -28.64 -0.12 -1.27
CA SER A 132 -27.81 -0.43 -0.11
C SER A 132 -26.57 0.45 0.06
N TRP A 133 -26.31 1.41 -0.84
CA TRP A 133 -25.13 2.27 -0.74
C TRP A 133 -25.25 3.21 0.47
N TYR A 134 -24.31 3.09 1.41
CA TYR A 134 -24.41 3.69 2.75
C TYR A 134 -24.67 5.22 2.76
N PRO A 135 -23.93 6.07 2.02
CA PRO A 135 -24.24 7.49 1.89
C PRO A 135 -25.67 7.75 1.39
N GLY A 136 -26.12 7.00 0.40
CA GLY A 136 -27.48 7.11 -0.15
C GLY A 136 -28.57 6.74 0.86
N VAL A 137 -28.33 5.72 1.70
CA VAL A 137 -29.24 5.37 2.79
C VAL A 137 -29.35 6.52 3.80
N LEU A 138 -28.24 7.16 4.17
CA LEU A 138 -28.24 8.31 5.07
C LEU A 138 -28.93 9.53 4.43
N PHE A 139 -28.65 9.80 3.15
CA PHE A 139 -29.25 10.92 2.43
C PHE A 139 -30.78 10.82 2.37
N ARG A 140 -31.33 9.62 2.12
CA ARG A 140 -32.79 9.41 2.13
C ARG A 140 -33.43 9.60 3.51
N LYS A 141 -32.71 9.32 4.60
CA LYS A 141 -33.19 9.65 5.96
C LYS A 141 -33.31 11.15 6.19
N GLU A 142 -32.55 11.94 5.45
CA GLU A 142 -32.56 13.40 5.49
C GLU A 142 -33.34 14.02 4.31
N ARG A 143 -34.23 13.27 3.66
CA ARG A 143 -34.95 13.72 2.45
C ARG A 143 -35.62 15.08 2.65
N GLU A 144 -36.28 15.33 3.78
CA GLU A 144 -36.96 16.60 4.03
C GLU A 144 -35.98 17.80 4.10
N LEU A 145 -34.73 17.59 4.52
CA LEU A 145 -33.70 18.63 4.50
C LEU A 145 -33.35 19.03 3.05
N TRP A 146 -33.28 18.04 2.16
CA TRP A 146 -32.78 18.20 0.80
C TRP A 146 -33.87 18.35 -0.27
N ARG A 147 -35.14 18.11 0.08
CA ARG A 147 -36.28 18.05 -0.84
C ARG A 147 -36.51 19.34 -1.63
N SER A 148 -36.18 20.49 -1.06
CA SER A 148 -36.28 21.80 -1.72
C SER A 148 -35.29 21.96 -2.88
N LEU A 149 -34.16 21.25 -2.84
CA LEU A 149 -33.12 21.23 -3.87
C LEU A 149 -33.28 20.04 -4.82
N PHE A 150 -33.47 18.85 -4.26
CA PHE A 150 -33.45 17.58 -4.98
C PHE A 150 -34.80 16.89 -4.83
N LYS A 151 -35.74 17.23 -5.72
CA LYS A 151 -37.13 16.78 -5.66
C LYS A 151 -37.35 15.35 -6.18
N GLU A 152 -36.49 14.87 -7.07
CA GLU A 152 -36.71 13.64 -7.83
C GLU A 152 -35.69 12.55 -7.49
N ASP A 153 -36.21 11.37 -7.18
CA ASP A 153 -35.47 10.13 -7.33
C ASP A 153 -35.55 9.68 -8.82
N PRO A 154 -34.48 9.09 -9.38
CA PRO A 154 -33.22 8.79 -8.72
C PRO A 154 -32.25 9.99 -8.72
N PHE A 155 -31.57 10.19 -7.59
CA PHE A 155 -30.39 11.06 -7.50
C PHE A 155 -29.13 10.33 -8.01
N LEU A 156 -28.13 11.11 -8.43
CA LEU A 156 -26.84 10.59 -8.88
C LEU A 156 -25.82 10.54 -7.74
N LYS A 157 -24.88 9.60 -7.82
CA LYS A 157 -23.64 9.63 -7.04
C LYS A 157 -22.43 9.85 -7.94
N ALA A 158 -21.36 10.41 -7.39
CA ALA A 158 -20.02 10.48 -7.97
C ALA A 158 -18.98 10.33 -6.84
N PHE A 159 -17.98 9.48 -7.01
CA PHE A 159 -16.94 9.27 -5.99
C PHE A 159 -16.15 10.57 -5.75
N ASN A 160 -15.78 10.85 -4.48
CA ASN A 160 -15.25 12.16 -4.10
C ASN A 160 -13.97 12.54 -4.87
N VAL A 161 -13.00 11.62 -4.91
CA VAL A 161 -11.68 11.85 -5.52
C VAL A 161 -11.78 11.81 -7.04
N GLY A 162 -11.25 12.84 -7.69
CA GLY A 162 -11.16 12.93 -9.14
C GLY A 162 -12.39 13.55 -9.82
N GLN A 163 -13.33 14.14 -9.08
CA GLN A 163 -14.40 14.94 -9.70
C GLN A 163 -13.78 16.12 -10.47
N VAL A 164 -14.28 16.35 -11.68
CA VAL A 164 -13.82 17.41 -12.57
C VAL A 164 -14.95 18.42 -12.75
N PHE A 165 -14.66 19.67 -12.41
CA PHE A 165 -15.61 20.77 -12.46
C PHE A 165 -15.15 21.79 -13.50
N GLY A 166 -16.00 22.06 -14.50
CA GLY A 166 -15.76 23.13 -15.45
C GLY A 166 -16.00 24.51 -14.83
N ARG A 167 -15.23 25.51 -15.28
CA ARG A 167 -15.33 26.88 -14.77
C ARG A 167 -16.76 27.44 -14.90
N ARG A 168 -17.47 27.14 -16.01
CA ARG A 168 -18.84 27.63 -16.20
C ARG A 168 -19.80 27.00 -15.19
N PHE A 169 -19.66 25.71 -14.90
CA PHE A 169 -20.44 25.09 -13.82
C PHE A 169 -20.18 25.79 -12.48
N ILE A 170 -18.92 26.02 -12.12
CA ILE A 170 -18.57 26.69 -10.85
C ILE A 170 -19.18 28.10 -10.80
N GLN A 171 -19.05 28.90 -11.85
CA GLN A 171 -19.61 30.24 -11.89
C GLN A 171 -21.14 30.25 -11.78
N THR A 172 -21.82 29.32 -12.45
CA THR A 172 -23.27 29.16 -12.33
C THR A 172 -23.67 28.70 -10.92
N LEU A 173 -22.92 27.77 -10.32
CA LEU A 173 -23.14 27.31 -8.95
C LEU A 173 -22.99 28.45 -7.93
N LEU A 174 -21.96 29.28 -8.08
CA LEU A 174 -21.68 30.38 -7.15
C LEU A 174 -22.69 31.53 -7.25
N ARG A 175 -23.36 31.68 -8.40
CA ARG A 175 -24.42 32.68 -8.63
C ARG A 175 -25.83 32.13 -8.42
N CYS A 176 -25.95 30.86 -8.08
CA CYS A 176 -27.21 30.16 -7.87
C CYS A 176 -27.90 30.70 -6.61
N GLU A 177 -29.16 31.15 -6.73
CA GLU A 177 -29.96 31.63 -5.60
C GLU A 177 -30.13 30.57 -4.51
N GLN A 178 -30.10 29.29 -4.89
CA GLN A 178 -30.19 28.16 -3.98
C GLN A 178 -28.87 27.83 -3.25
N LEU A 179 -27.75 28.50 -3.55
CA LEU A 179 -26.46 28.21 -2.92
C LEU A 179 -26.50 28.41 -1.39
N GLU A 180 -27.16 29.45 -0.91
CA GLU A 180 -27.28 29.68 0.53
C GLU A 180 -28.09 28.59 1.22
N LEU A 181 -29.10 28.04 0.53
CA LEU A 181 -29.82 26.86 1.00
C LEU A 181 -28.93 25.61 1.04
N VAL A 182 -28.09 25.39 0.01
CA VAL A 182 -27.09 24.31 0.00
C VAL A 182 -26.15 24.44 1.20
N LYS A 183 -25.55 25.62 1.43
CA LYS A 183 -24.66 25.87 2.57
C LYS A 183 -25.35 25.64 3.92
N ASN A 184 -26.59 26.10 4.06
CA ASN A 184 -27.37 25.91 5.28
C ASN A 184 -27.72 24.44 5.53
N ASN A 185 -28.00 23.67 4.47
CA ASN A 185 -28.21 22.23 4.55
C ASN A 185 -26.93 21.48 4.92
N LEU A 186 -25.78 21.87 4.35
CA LEU A 186 -24.47 21.30 4.68
C LEU A 186 -24.06 21.51 6.14
N LYS A 187 -24.49 22.61 6.78
CA LYS A 187 -24.27 22.83 8.22
C LYS A 187 -25.11 21.90 9.11
N LYS A 188 -26.23 21.37 8.59
CA LYS A 188 -27.22 20.58 9.36
C LYS A 188 -27.13 19.08 9.09
N THR A 189 -26.66 18.70 7.90
CA THR A 189 -26.62 17.31 7.45
C THR A 189 -25.67 16.47 8.32
N LYS A 190 -26.07 15.23 8.58
CA LYS A 190 -25.25 14.17 9.17
C LYS A 190 -24.94 13.08 8.14
N CYS A 191 -25.25 13.32 6.86
CA CYS A 191 -25.00 12.39 5.78
C CYS A 191 -23.48 12.28 5.54
N PHE A 192 -22.94 11.09 5.79
CA PHE A 192 -21.55 10.76 5.48
C PHE A 192 -21.32 10.76 3.96
N ALA A 193 -20.21 11.34 3.51
CA ALA A 193 -19.83 11.47 2.11
C ALA A 193 -20.84 12.23 1.25
N ILE A 194 -21.47 13.26 1.82
CA ILE A 194 -22.50 14.07 1.16
C ILE A 194 -21.96 14.81 -0.09
N GLU A 195 -20.65 15.05 -0.17
CA GLU A 195 -19.97 15.55 -1.38
C GLU A 195 -20.10 14.62 -2.59
N GLU A 196 -20.31 13.32 -2.37
CA GLU A 196 -20.53 12.34 -3.45
C GLU A 196 -21.94 12.44 -4.06
N ILE A 197 -22.80 13.31 -3.50
CA ILE A 197 -24.19 13.50 -3.92
C ILE A 197 -24.41 14.96 -4.34
N VAL A 198 -24.02 15.93 -3.52
CA VAL A 198 -24.45 17.32 -3.69
C VAL A 198 -24.00 17.90 -5.02
N PHE A 199 -22.72 17.79 -5.38
CA PHE A 199 -22.21 18.48 -6.59
C PHE A 199 -22.77 17.91 -7.89
N VAL A 200 -22.84 16.58 -8.03
CA VAL A 200 -23.39 15.95 -9.25
C VAL A 200 -24.87 16.29 -9.44
N ASN A 201 -25.64 16.35 -8.34
CA ASN A 201 -27.06 16.70 -8.42
C ASN A 201 -27.26 18.22 -8.60
N MET A 202 -26.37 19.06 -8.07
CA MET A 202 -26.35 20.49 -8.40
C MET A 202 -26.03 20.74 -9.88
N ALA A 203 -25.12 19.97 -10.49
CA ALA A 203 -24.85 20.07 -11.92
C ALA A 203 -26.12 19.78 -12.75
N LYS A 204 -26.86 18.72 -12.40
CA LYS A 204 -28.14 18.40 -13.03
C LYS A 204 -29.21 19.48 -12.78
N LEU A 205 -29.33 19.97 -11.54
CA LEU A 205 -30.28 21.02 -11.17
C LEU A 205 -30.05 22.32 -11.96
N LEU A 206 -28.79 22.66 -12.21
CA LEU A 206 -28.38 23.85 -12.96
C LEU A 206 -28.42 23.65 -14.48
N GLY A 207 -28.97 22.53 -14.96
CA GLY A 207 -29.17 22.25 -16.39
C GLY A 207 -27.92 21.78 -17.14
N PHE A 208 -26.86 21.38 -16.43
CA PHE A 208 -25.71 20.72 -17.06
C PHE A 208 -25.94 19.22 -17.23
N GLU A 209 -25.25 18.63 -18.19
CA GLU A 209 -25.22 17.18 -18.42
C GLU A 209 -23.94 16.57 -17.82
N PRO A 210 -23.98 16.14 -16.53
CA PRO A 210 -22.84 15.49 -15.91
C PRO A 210 -22.58 14.12 -16.55
N LYS A 211 -21.32 13.72 -16.63
CA LYS A 211 -20.95 12.41 -17.17
C LYS A 211 -20.02 11.62 -16.28
N SER A 212 -19.96 10.31 -16.50
CA SER A 212 -18.99 9.44 -15.83
C SER A 212 -17.65 9.47 -16.56
N TYR A 213 -16.56 9.31 -15.81
CA TYR A 213 -15.29 8.86 -16.38
C TYR A 213 -15.49 7.57 -17.20
N PRO A 214 -14.72 7.35 -18.28
CA PRO A 214 -14.57 6.03 -18.88
C PRO A 214 -14.11 5.02 -17.84
N LYS A 215 -14.60 3.78 -17.94
CA LYS A 215 -14.39 2.75 -16.91
C LYS A 215 -12.90 2.40 -16.83
N GLU A 216 -12.28 2.18 -17.98
CA GLU A 216 -10.86 1.89 -18.18
C GLU A 216 -9.90 2.94 -17.58
N THR A 217 -10.35 4.18 -17.42
CA THR A 217 -9.59 5.25 -16.76
C THR A 217 -9.88 5.35 -15.27
N SER A 218 -11.13 5.11 -14.86
CA SER A 218 -11.57 5.28 -13.47
C SER A 218 -11.36 4.06 -12.57
N ILE A 219 -11.12 2.88 -13.13
CA ILE A 219 -10.94 1.64 -12.35
C ILE A 219 -9.80 1.74 -11.31
N SER A 220 -8.81 2.61 -11.54
CA SER A 220 -7.69 2.81 -10.62
C SER A 220 -8.02 3.76 -9.46
N ILE A 221 -9.17 4.44 -9.50
CA ILE A 221 -9.66 5.40 -8.50
C ILE A 221 -10.79 4.75 -7.70
N ARG A 222 -10.49 4.28 -6.47
CA ARG A 222 -11.44 3.52 -5.63
C ARG A 222 -11.37 3.92 -4.16
N TYR A 223 -12.38 3.57 -3.37
CA TYR A 223 -12.39 3.85 -1.93
C TYR A 223 -11.33 3.05 -1.16
N ARG A 224 -11.34 1.71 -1.30
CA ARG A 224 -10.45 0.74 -0.64
C ARG A 224 -10.41 -0.57 -1.45
N PRO A 225 -9.42 -1.44 -1.24
CA PRO A 225 -8.26 -1.29 -0.36
C PRO A 225 -7.18 -0.36 -0.95
N HIS A 226 -6.18 0.01 -0.13
CA HIS A 226 -4.95 0.65 -0.63
C HIS A 226 -4.27 -0.26 -1.64
N TYR A 227 -3.58 0.31 -2.62
CA TYR A 227 -2.79 -0.47 -3.57
C TYR A 227 -1.61 -1.15 -2.86
N SER A 228 -1.51 -2.47 -3.03
CA SER A 228 -0.26 -3.19 -2.85
C SER A 228 0.62 -3.05 -4.10
N TYR A 229 1.92 -3.27 -3.98
CA TYR A 229 2.85 -3.28 -5.13
C TYR A 229 2.34 -4.16 -6.27
N ARG A 230 1.95 -5.40 -5.95
CA ARG A 230 1.46 -6.36 -6.95
C ARG A 230 0.22 -5.85 -7.69
N SER A 231 -0.76 -5.32 -6.95
CA SER A 231 -1.97 -4.77 -7.57
C SER A 231 -1.64 -3.55 -8.43
N PHE A 232 -0.75 -2.67 -7.97
CA PHE A 232 -0.30 -1.51 -8.73
C PHE A 232 0.41 -1.91 -10.04
N ILE A 233 1.37 -2.82 -9.99
CA ILE A 233 2.10 -3.30 -11.19
C ILE A 233 1.16 -3.98 -12.17
N HIS A 234 0.21 -4.80 -11.68
CA HIS A 234 -0.81 -5.40 -12.55
C HIS A 234 -1.61 -4.34 -13.30
N PHE A 235 -2.07 -3.28 -12.63
CA PHE A 235 -2.77 -2.17 -13.28
C PHE A 235 -1.87 -1.44 -14.28
N MET A 236 -0.61 -1.19 -13.94
CA MET A 236 0.35 -0.51 -14.82
C MET A 236 0.62 -1.28 -16.12
N ASN A 237 0.58 -2.62 -16.07
CA ASN A 237 0.81 -3.47 -17.24
C ASN A 237 -0.45 -3.68 -18.08
N GLU A 238 -1.59 -3.95 -17.43
CA GLU A 238 -2.80 -4.38 -18.14
C GLU A 238 -3.76 -3.23 -18.50
N ASN A 239 -3.60 -2.05 -17.88
CA ASN A 239 -4.56 -0.95 -18.00
C ASN A 239 -3.83 0.35 -18.41
N PRO A 240 -3.54 0.55 -19.71
CA PRO A 240 -2.75 1.68 -20.18
C PRO A 240 -3.44 3.05 -19.99
N HIS A 241 -4.76 3.07 -19.80
CA HIS A 241 -5.56 4.28 -19.61
C HIS A 241 -5.72 4.70 -18.13
N CYS A 242 -5.08 3.98 -17.20
CA CYS A 242 -5.03 4.36 -15.79
C CYS A 242 -3.87 5.33 -15.54
N PHE A 243 -4.21 6.59 -15.24
CA PHE A 243 -3.23 7.63 -14.92
C PHE A 243 -3.12 7.89 -13.41
N LEU A 244 -4.25 7.87 -12.73
CA LEU A 244 -4.43 8.30 -11.33
C LEU A 244 -4.75 7.10 -10.43
N PHE A 245 -4.02 6.92 -9.34
CA PHE A 245 -4.21 5.82 -8.41
C PHE A 245 -4.67 6.34 -7.05
N HIS A 246 -5.81 5.82 -6.58
CA HIS A 246 -6.33 6.11 -5.25
C HIS A 246 -6.97 4.84 -4.65
N PRO A 247 -6.63 4.46 -3.41
CA PRO A 247 -5.72 5.14 -2.48
C PRO A 247 -4.31 4.51 -2.44
N VAL A 248 -3.28 5.35 -2.36
CA VAL A 248 -1.88 4.96 -2.12
C VAL A 248 -1.47 5.35 -0.70
N ASN A 249 -0.89 4.42 0.06
CA ASN A 249 -0.59 4.67 1.46
C ASN A 249 0.34 5.90 1.63
N ARG A 250 0.00 6.76 2.60
CA ARG A 250 0.75 8.00 2.88
C ARG A 250 2.08 7.77 3.62
N ARG A 251 2.47 6.53 3.92
CA ARG A 251 3.78 6.22 4.51
C ARG A 251 4.86 6.45 3.45
N SER A 252 5.90 7.20 3.77
CA SER A 252 7.00 7.50 2.83
C SER A 252 7.78 6.26 2.38
N LYS A 253 7.65 5.13 3.09
CA LYS A 253 8.24 3.82 2.71
C LYS A 253 7.22 2.84 2.12
N ASP A 254 6.02 3.30 1.79
CA ASP A 254 5.06 2.48 1.05
C ASP A 254 5.64 2.06 -0.30
N GLU A 255 5.48 0.80 -0.68
CA GLU A 255 6.12 0.23 -1.87
C GLU A 255 5.59 0.85 -3.17
N VAL A 256 4.29 1.14 -3.25
CA VAL A 256 3.69 1.77 -4.44
C VAL A 256 4.20 3.20 -4.57
N ARG A 257 4.16 3.97 -3.47
CA ARG A 257 4.69 5.33 -3.41
C ARG A 257 6.18 5.39 -3.76
N TRP A 258 6.98 4.49 -3.19
CA TRP A 258 8.39 4.37 -3.52
C TRP A 258 8.62 4.02 -4.99
N THR A 259 7.84 3.09 -5.54
CA THR A 259 7.93 2.69 -6.95
C THR A 259 7.65 3.87 -7.88
N ILE A 260 6.59 4.63 -7.62
CA ILE A 260 6.23 5.83 -8.41
C ILE A 260 7.34 6.89 -8.33
N ARG A 261 7.87 7.18 -7.14
CA ARG A 261 9.02 8.09 -7.01
C ARG A 261 10.24 7.61 -7.80
N ASN A 262 10.49 6.30 -7.84
CA ASN A 262 11.60 5.75 -8.61
C ASN A 262 11.36 5.82 -10.12
N LEU A 263 10.12 5.68 -10.59
CA LEU A 263 9.77 5.96 -12.00
C LEU A 263 10.12 7.40 -12.36
N MET A 264 9.78 8.35 -11.49
CA MET A 264 10.11 9.77 -11.67
C MET A 264 11.63 10.01 -11.67
N ASN A 265 12.35 9.37 -10.74
CA ASN A 265 13.80 9.52 -10.61
C ASN A 265 14.57 8.84 -11.75
N LYS A 266 14.14 7.69 -12.27
CA LYS A 266 14.78 7.00 -13.41
C LYS A 266 14.79 7.88 -14.66
N LYS A 267 13.69 8.60 -14.95
CA LYS A 267 13.65 9.55 -16.07
C LYS A 267 14.59 10.74 -15.81
N ARG A 268 14.63 11.26 -14.57
CA ARG A 268 15.57 12.34 -14.17
C ARG A 268 17.04 11.91 -14.17
N ALA A 269 17.35 10.64 -13.91
CA ALA A 269 18.70 10.08 -13.87
C ALA A 269 19.29 9.77 -15.25
N SER A 270 18.54 10.00 -16.34
CA SER A 270 19.14 10.11 -17.68
C SER A 270 20.05 11.35 -17.81
N ASP A 271 20.00 12.28 -16.85
CA ASP A 271 21.03 13.28 -16.58
C ASP A 271 21.96 12.78 -15.45
N GLN A 272 23.25 12.60 -15.76
CA GLN A 272 24.32 11.94 -14.97
C GLN A 272 24.55 12.39 -13.51
N ARG A 273 23.82 13.39 -12.98
CA ARG A 273 24.10 14.02 -11.67
C ARG A 273 23.32 13.46 -10.46
N ASN A 274 22.48 12.44 -10.63
CA ASN A 274 21.65 11.87 -9.54
C ASN A 274 21.91 10.37 -9.23
N TRP A 275 22.98 9.80 -9.77
CA TRP A 275 23.31 8.37 -9.62
C TRP A 275 23.58 7.94 -8.17
N GLU A 276 24.21 8.79 -7.36
CA GLU A 276 24.53 8.48 -5.95
C GLU A 276 23.27 8.40 -5.07
N LYS A 277 22.33 9.34 -5.20
CA LYS A 277 21.01 9.28 -4.52
C LYS A 277 20.17 8.08 -4.96
N TYR A 278 20.31 7.66 -6.22
CA TYR A 278 19.67 6.45 -6.73
C TYR A 278 20.28 5.20 -6.09
N ILE A 279 21.61 5.12 -5.95
CA ILE A 279 22.30 4.02 -5.26
C ILE A 279 21.93 3.94 -3.77
N ASP A 280 21.88 5.07 -3.05
CA ASP A 280 21.48 5.05 -1.62
C ASP A 280 20.05 4.53 -1.41
N GLY A 281 19.15 4.77 -2.37
CA GLY A 281 17.80 4.20 -2.36
C GLY A 281 17.72 2.72 -2.77
N LEU A 282 18.81 2.16 -3.29
CA LEU A 282 18.95 0.76 -3.74
C LEU A 282 19.68 -0.13 -2.74
N MET A 283 20.44 0.46 -1.82
CA MET A 283 21.16 -0.30 -0.81
C MET A 283 20.17 -0.95 0.16
N LEU A 284 20.34 -2.27 0.36
CA LEU A 284 19.77 -2.94 1.52
C LEU A 284 20.30 -2.21 2.76
N ASP A 285 19.39 -1.74 3.61
CA ASP A 285 19.68 -1.05 4.87
C ASP A 285 20.25 -2.06 5.90
N THR A 286 21.39 -2.66 5.53
CA THR A 286 22.04 -3.80 6.20
C THR A 286 22.51 -3.43 7.59
N GLU A 287 22.71 -2.13 7.86
CA GLU A 287 22.98 -1.61 9.20
C GLU A 287 21.88 -1.96 10.19
N LYS A 288 20.65 -2.28 9.74
CA LYS A 288 19.54 -2.68 10.61
C LYS A 288 19.55 -4.15 10.96
N ILE A 289 20.30 -4.99 10.25
CA ILE A 289 20.30 -6.43 10.47
C ILE A 289 21.15 -6.76 11.70
N ARG A 290 20.56 -7.51 12.64
CA ARG A 290 21.21 -7.94 13.90
C ARG A 290 21.82 -9.34 13.80
N ARG A 291 21.17 -10.22 13.05
CA ARG A 291 21.49 -11.65 12.96
C ARG A 291 21.42 -12.10 11.50
N PRO A 292 22.07 -13.23 11.15
CA PRO A 292 22.07 -13.72 9.78
C PRO A 292 20.65 -13.80 9.19
N PRO A 293 20.43 -13.30 7.97
CA PRO A 293 19.18 -13.45 7.25
C PRO A 293 18.98 -14.89 6.78
N TYR A 294 17.75 -15.25 6.43
CA TYR A 294 17.46 -16.47 5.67
C TYR A 294 16.86 -16.13 4.31
N PHE A 295 17.49 -16.60 3.24
CA PHE A 295 17.08 -16.34 1.86
C PHE A 295 16.17 -17.43 1.31
N ASN A 296 15.27 -17.03 0.44
CA ASN A 296 14.41 -17.92 -0.32
C ASN A 296 14.30 -17.40 -1.77
N ARG A 297 14.16 -18.33 -2.70
CA ARG A 297 13.86 -18.08 -4.10
C ARG A 297 12.57 -18.82 -4.40
N ARG A 298 11.58 -18.12 -4.95
CA ARG A 298 10.31 -18.75 -5.34
C ARG A 298 9.74 -18.18 -6.63
N LYS A 299 8.89 -18.97 -7.27
CA LYS A 299 8.13 -18.56 -8.45
C LYS A 299 6.68 -18.26 -8.04
N LEU A 300 6.21 -17.05 -8.35
CA LEU A 300 4.85 -16.60 -8.13
C LEU A 300 4.21 -16.27 -9.47
N GLY A 301 3.35 -17.18 -9.95
CA GLY A 301 2.76 -17.07 -11.29
C GLY A 301 3.84 -17.15 -12.37
N LYS A 302 3.93 -16.12 -13.22
CA LYS A 302 4.96 -16.04 -14.27
C LYS A 302 6.29 -15.47 -13.76
N SER A 303 6.31 -14.90 -12.55
CA SER A 303 7.44 -14.14 -12.05
C SER A 303 8.27 -14.87 -11.02
N GLU A 304 9.57 -14.64 -11.05
CA GLU A 304 10.50 -15.15 -10.07
C GLU A 304 10.86 -14.08 -9.03
N TRP A 305 11.00 -14.50 -7.77
CA TRP A 305 11.25 -13.61 -6.65
C TRP A 305 12.39 -14.12 -5.77
N PHE A 306 13.25 -13.20 -5.34
CA PHE A 306 14.16 -13.41 -4.22
C PHE A 306 13.62 -12.72 -2.99
N GLU A 307 13.69 -13.39 -1.85
CA GLU A 307 13.15 -12.89 -0.59
C GLU A 307 14.06 -13.27 0.55
N PHE A 308 14.17 -12.42 1.57
CA PHE A 308 14.80 -12.82 2.81
C PHE A 308 14.14 -12.20 4.02
N VAL A 309 14.29 -12.87 5.15
CA VAL A 309 13.87 -12.38 6.47
C VAL A 309 15.09 -12.28 7.38
N ALA A 310 15.17 -11.23 8.19
CA ALA A 310 16.25 -11.06 9.15
C ALA A 310 15.76 -10.42 10.47
N PRO A 311 16.29 -10.85 11.63
CA PRO A 311 16.14 -10.12 12.89
C PRO A 311 16.81 -8.74 12.83
N LEU A 312 16.11 -7.71 13.33
CA LEU A 312 16.59 -6.33 13.31
C LEU A 312 17.25 -5.90 14.64
N LYS A 313 18.14 -4.90 14.59
CA LYS A 313 18.88 -4.37 15.76
C LYS A 313 17.94 -3.77 16.80
N GLU A 314 16.98 -2.97 16.34
CA GLU A 314 15.98 -2.29 17.17
C GLU A 314 14.83 -3.21 17.64
N GLY A 315 14.88 -4.52 17.32
CA GLY A 315 13.72 -5.40 17.40
C GLY A 315 12.90 -5.37 16.11
N GLY A 316 12.10 -6.41 15.87
CA GLY A 316 11.49 -6.65 14.58
C GLY A 316 12.06 -7.85 13.85
N LEU A 317 11.23 -8.46 13.01
CA LEU A 317 11.64 -9.20 11.83
C LEU A 317 11.43 -8.32 10.60
N GLY A 318 12.51 -8.08 9.85
CA GLY A 318 12.44 -7.41 8.56
C GLY A 318 12.24 -8.43 7.45
N HIS A 319 11.27 -8.22 6.57
CA HIS A 319 11.13 -8.95 5.32
C HIS A 319 11.52 -8.07 4.14
N TRP A 320 12.36 -8.60 3.26
CA TRP A 320 12.72 -7.99 1.99
C TRP A 320 12.36 -8.91 0.84
N ARG A 321 12.04 -8.30 -0.31
CA ARG A 321 11.77 -9.02 -1.55
C ARG A 321 12.31 -8.30 -2.77
N GLN A 322 12.55 -9.02 -3.84
CA GLN A 322 13.00 -8.52 -5.12
C GLN A 322 12.36 -9.33 -6.22
N ASN A 323 11.85 -8.65 -7.25
CA ASN A 323 11.41 -9.31 -8.48
C ASN A 323 12.64 -9.62 -9.34
N ASN A 324 12.89 -10.90 -9.59
CA ASN A 324 14.05 -11.38 -10.34
C ASN A 324 13.88 -11.24 -11.86
N ASP A 325 12.67 -10.94 -12.35
CA ASP A 325 12.44 -10.69 -13.77
C ASP A 325 12.81 -9.25 -14.18
N GLU A 326 12.99 -8.35 -13.21
CA GLU A 326 13.25 -6.94 -13.45
C GLU A 326 14.74 -6.69 -13.69
N ARG A 327 15.11 -6.06 -14.82
CA ARG A 327 16.50 -5.70 -15.16
C ARG A 327 17.24 -4.90 -14.08
N GLY A 328 16.51 -4.23 -13.19
CA GLY A 328 17.08 -3.41 -12.12
C GLY A 328 17.44 -4.17 -10.85
N LEU A 329 16.94 -5.39 -10.64
CA LEU A 329 17.14 -6.20 -9.43
C LEU A 329 17.09 -5.35 -8.15
N HIS A 330 15.92 -4.77 -7.87
CA HIS A 330 15.72 -3.87 -6.73
C HIS A 330 15.16 -4.62 -5.52
N TRP A 331 15.71 -4.37 -4.33
CA TRP A 331 15.18 -4.92 -3.09
C TRP A 331 14.18 -3.95 -2.44
N PHE A 332 12.99 -4.45 -2.13
CA PHE A 332 11.95 -3.79 -1.35
C PHE A 332 12.04 -4.25 0.11
N GLY A 333 11.86 -3.34 1.06
CA GLY A 333 11.86 -3.63 2.50
C GLY A 333 12.84 -2.77 3.33
N PRO A 334 13.02 -3.07 4.63
CA PRO A 334 12.29 -4.11 5.35
C PRO A 334 10.83 -3.71 5.58
N LYS A 335 9.92 -4.60 5.22
CA LYS A 335 8.60 -4.62 5.85
C LYS A 335 8.78 -5.26 7.23
N VAL A 336 8.68 -4.44 8.27
CA VAL A 336 8.86 -4.90 9.65
C VAL A 336 7.56 -5.51 10.15
N PHE A 337 7.62 -6.76 10.60
CA PHE A 337 6.56 -7.48 11.31
C PHE A 337 7.12 -8.01 12.63
N ASP A 338 6.22 -8.22 13.61
CA ASP A 338 6.53 -8.61 14.99
C ASP A 338 7.72 -7.84 15.61
N ARG A 339 7.42 -6.82 16.41
CA ARG A 339 8.42 -5.88 16.94
C ARG A 339 9.27 -6.41 18.10
N GLU A 340 9.13 -7.68 18.45
CA GLU A 340 9.95 -8.30 19.48
C GLU A 340 11.41 -8.57 19.05
N LYS A 341 12.22 -9.09 19.97
CA LYS A 341 13.64 -9.38 19.73
C LYS A 341 13.85 -10.83 19.35
N PHE A 342 14.36 -11.04 18.13
CA PHE A 342 14.61 -12.36 17.58
C PHE A 342 16.10 -12.69 17.51
N GLY A 343 16.43 -13.96 17.73
CA GLY A 343 17.79 -14.47 17.75
C GLY A 343 18.20 -15.23 16.50
N ALA A 344 17.24 -15.84 15.79
CA ALA A 344 17.46 -16.61 14.58
C ALA A 344 16.15 -16.74 13.78
N VAL A 345 16.28 -17.04 12.50
CA VAL A 345 15.17 -17.32 11.58
C VAL A 345 15.57 -18.44 10.61
N ALA A 346 14.59 -19.24 10.19
CA ALA A 346 14.70 -20.13 9.05
C ALA A 346 13.39 -20.12 8.26
N MET A 347 13.48 -20.07 6.93
CA MET A 347 12.33 -19.83 6.06
C MET A 347 12.28 -20.81 4.89
N ILE A 348 11.09 -21.29 4.55
CA ILE A 348 10.85 -22.12 3.37
C ILE A 348 9.67 -21.58 2.55
N HIS A 349 9.61 -21.98 1.28
CA HIS A 349 8.41 -21.89 0.47
C HIS A 349 7.81 -23.29 0.43
N SER A 350 6.63 -23.45 1.04
CA SER A 350 6.00 -24.76 1.21
C SER A 350 5.15 -25.17 0.01
N ARG A 351 4.76 -26.44 -0.06
CA ARG A 351 3.81 -26.96 -1.06
C ARG A 351 2.43 -26.30 -1.03
N PHE A 352 2.09 -25.61 0.07
CA PHE A 352 0.88 -24.77 0.17
C PHE A 352 0.99 -23.49 -0.67
N ASN A 353 2.15 -23.26 -1.30
CA ASN A 353 2.47 -22.08 -2.08
C ASN A 353 2.46 -20.79 -1.23
N VAL A 354 2.94 -20.89 0.01
CA VAL A 354 3.09 -19.80 0.98
C VAL A 354 4.49 -19.79 1.56
N LEU A 355 4.93 -18.65 2.09
CA LEU A 355 6.15 -18.59 2.88
C LEU A 355 5.86 -19.06 4.31
N GLU A 356 6.75 -19.91 4.82
CA GLU A 356 6.73 -20.43 6.17
C GLU A 356 8.03 -20.04 6.86
N LEU A 357 7.94 -19.56 8.09
CA LEU A 357 9.06 -19.03 8.84
C LEU A 357 9.04 -19.58 10.26
N VAL A 358 10.16 -20.11 10.71
CA VAL A 358 10.42 -20.36 12.13
C VAL A 358 11.35 -19.28 12.63
N ALA A 359 10.95 -18.57 13.70
CA ALA A 359 11.77 -17.56 14.33
C ALA A 359 12.00 -17.89 15.80
N ARG A 360 13.23 -17.64 16.29
CA ARG A 360 13.57 -17.84 17.70
C ARG A 360 13.37 -16.54 18.49
N LYS A 361 12.36 -16.52 19.35
CA LYS A 361 11.98 -15.43 20.25
C LYS A 361 12.40 -15.77 21.68
N GLY A 362 13.53 -15.20 22.13
CA GLY A 362 14.18 -15.67 23.35
C GLY A 362 14.63 -17.13 23.22
N GLU A 363 14.12 -18.02 24.06
CA GLU A 363 14.34 -19.48 23.97
C GLU A 363 13.21 -20.24 23.26
N GLN A 364 12.14 -19.53 22.87
CA GLN A 364 11.00 -20.11 22.18
C GLN A 364 11.20 -20.16 20.67
N LEU A 365 10.63 -21.18 20.02
CA LEU A 365 10.45 -21.18 18.57
C LEU A 365 8.98 -20.87 18.26
N VAL A 366 8.78 -19.90 17.37
CA VAL A 366 7.48 -19.42 16.91
C VAL A 366 7.39 -19.65 15.40
N HIS A 367 6.23 -20.13 14.95
CA HIS A 367 5.96 -20.36 13.53
C HIS A 367 5.13 -19.19 12.99
N TYR A 368 5.54 -18.66 11.84
CA TYR A 368 4.79 -17.67 11.06
C TYR A 368 4.57 -18.21 9.67
N TRP A 369 3.46 -17.82 9.07
CA TRP A 369 3.20 -18.07 7.65
C TRP A 369 2.66 -16.82 6.98
N ARG A 370 2.84 -16.74 5.67
CA ARG A 370 2.35 -15.62 4.87
C ARG A 370 1.79 -16.12 3.55
N ASP A 371 0.49 -15.91 3.38
CA ASP A 371 -0.22 -16.16 2.13
C ASP A 371 -0.47 -14.86 1.36
N GLU A 372 0.03 -14.82 0.13
CA GLU A 372 -0.13 -13.69 -0.78
C GLU A 372 -1.23 -13.91 -1.83
N GLN A 373 -1.92 -15.05 -1.81
CA GLN A 373 -2.95 -15.40 -2.80
C GLN A 373 -4.19 -14.51 -2.70
N PHE A 374 -4.48 -13.96 -1.51
CA PHE A 374 -5.65 -13.11 -1.26
C PHE A 374 -5.33 -11.61 -1.09
N GLY A 375 -4.14 -11.18 -1.51
CA GLY A 375 -3.73 -9.77 -1.46
C GLY A 375 -3.40 -9.23 -0.06
N SER A 376 -3.45 -10.09 0.97
CA SER A 376 -2.78 -9.82 2.24
C SER A 376 -1.27 -10.06 2.07
N GLU A 377 -0.48 -9.19 2.66
CA GLU A 377 0.98 -9.36 2.75
C GLU A 377 1.41 -9.42 4.21
N GLU A 378 0.48 -9.77 5.10
CA GLU A 378 0.71 -9.85 6.53
C GLU A 378 1.27 -11.23 6.90
N TRP A 379 2.21 -11.22 7.84
CA TRP A 379 2.71 -12.44 8.46
C TRP A 379 1.76 -12.82 9.59
N ILE A 380 1.30 -14.07 9.58
CA ILE A 380 0.39 -14.61 10.58
C ILE A 380 1.21 -15.43 11.55
N GLU A 381 1.26 -14.98 12.80
CA GLU A 381 1.90 -15.68 13.91
C GLU A 381 1.04 -16.88 14.35
N GLN A 382 1.71 -17.96 14.75
CA GLN A 382 1.12 -19.12 15.43
C GLN A 382 1.70 -19.24 16.85
N ALA A 383 1.05 -20.03 17.71
CA ALA A 383 1.57 -20.28 19.05
C ALA A 383 3.00 -20.87 19.01
N SER A 384 3.82 -20.52 20.01
CA SER A 384 5.14 -21.10 20.18
C SER A 384 5.05 -22.61 20.35
N PHE A 385 5.87 -23.37 19.64
CA PHE A 385 5.85 -24.84 19.66
C PHE A 385 7.06 -25.48 20.37
N ALA A 386 8.05 -24.68 20.73
CA ALA A 386 9.24 -25.13 21.44
C ALA A 386 9.71 -24.10 22.46
N ASN A 387 10.49 -24.56 23.44
CA ASN A 387 11.17 -23.74 24.44
C ASN A 387 12.56 -24.32 24.75
N GLY A 388 13.43 -23.56 25.41
CA GLY A 388 14.78 -23.98 25.78
C GLY A 388 15.75 -24.07 24.59
N THR A 389 15.50 -23.29 23.53
CA THR A 389 16.32 -23.29 22.32
C THR A 389 17.33 -22.14 22.30
N LYS A 390 18.45 -22.34 21.61
CA LYS A 390 19.47 -21.32 21.36
C LYS A 390 20.02 -21.41 19.94
N GLY A 391 20.96 -20.53 19.61
CA GLY A 391 21.68 -20.61 18.33
C GLY A 391 20.83 -20.34 17.11
N LEU A 392 21.32 -20.79 15.94
CA LEU A 392 20.65 -20.75 14.66
C LEU A 392 19.82 -22.03 14.45
N VAL A 393 18.60 -21.86 13.94
CA VAL A 393 17.63 -22.92 13.66
C VAL A 393 17.68 -23.33 12.19
N SER A 394 17.33 -24.57 11.88
CA SER A 394 17.10 -25.04 10.51
C SER A 394 15.67 -25.55 10.35
N PHE A 395 15.09 -25.29 9.19
CA PHE A 395 13.70 -25.63 8.88
C PHE A 395 13.59 -26.11 7.43
N ILE A 396 13.00 -27.28 7.22
CA ILE A 396 12.67 -27.82 5.90
C ILE A 396 11.23 -28.34 5.85
N GLU A 397 10.70 -28.46 4.64
CA GLU A 397 9.56 -29.36 4.37
C GLU A 397 10.12 -30.66 3.78
N SER A 398 9.76 -31.79 4.39
CA SER A 398 10.12 -33.11 3.90
C SER A 398 9.34 -33.48 2.63
N SER A 399 9.82 -34.48 1.90
CA SER A 399 9.12 -35.06 0.75
C SER A 399 7.69 -35.53 1.07
N ARG A 400 7.44 -35.97 2.32
CA ARG A 400 6.11 -36.36 2.81
C ARG A 400 5.21 -35.18 3.15
N GLY A 401 5.72 -33.95 3.15
CA GLY A 401 4.96 -32.74 3.45
C GLY A 401 4.96 -32.35 4.92
N ASN A 402 5.69 -33.08 5.77
CA ASN A 402 5.90 -32.65 7.15
C ASN A 402 6.85 -31.47 7.20
N PHE A 403 6.58 -30.53 8.10
CA PHE A 403 7.57 -29.54 8.51
C PHE A 403 8.51 -30.15 9.52
N GLU A 404 9.81 -29.95 9.33
CA GLU A 404 10.87 -30.54 10.13
C GLU A 404 11.80 -29.41 10.61
N VAL A 405 11.95 -29.26 11.92
CA VAL A 405 12.71 -28.18 12.55
C VAL A 405 13.76 -28.78 13.47
N VAL A 406 15.01 -28.33 13.35
CA VAL A 406 16.08 -28.67 14.29
C VAL A 406 16.72 -27.40 14.83
N ALA A 407 16.91 -27.34 16.15
CA ALA A 407 17.58 -26.22 16.82
C ALA A 407 18.51 -26.70 17.93
N PRO A 408 19.62 -26.00 18.20
CA PRO A 408 20.40 -26.17 19.41
C PRO A 408 19.57 -25.92 20.68
N LEU A 409 19.81 -26.71 21.72
CA LEU A 409 19.16 -26.56 23.02
C LEU A 409 20.08 -25.82 24.02
N SER A 410 19.49 -25.01 24.91
CA SER A 410 20.22 -24.31 25.98
C SER A 410 20.91 -25.30 26.93
N GLY A 411 20.30 -26.47 27.16
CA GLY A 411 20.87 -27.56 27.96
C GLY A 411 21.96 -28.39 27.29
N GLY A 412 22.25 -28.15 26.00
CA GLY A 412 23.15 -28.97 25.18
C GLY A 412 22.41 -29.95 24.26
N GLY A 413 23.10 -30.39 23.20
CA GLY A 413 22.52 -31.19 22.13
C GLY A 413 21.61 -30.40 21.18
N LEU A 414 20.86 -31.13 20.38
CA LEU A 414 19.92 -30.64 19.37
C LEU A 414 18.53 -31.17 19.68
N GLY A 415 17.51 -30.33 19.51
CA GLY A 415 16.11 -30.73 19.54
C GLY A 415 15.57 -30.83 18.12
N HIS A 416 14.81 -31.89 17.84
CA HIS A 416 14.07 -32.09 16.59
C HIS A 416 12.56 -32.05 16.85
N TRP A 417 11.86 -31.17 16.13
CA TRP A 417 10.41 -31.03 16.13
C TRP A 417 9.86 -31.25 14.73
N TRP A 418 8.62 -31.71 14.64
CA TRP A 418 7.95 -31.86 13.37
C TRP A 418 6.46 -31.53 13.45
N ARG A 419 5.88 -31.11 12.33
CA ARG A 419 4.44 -30.92 12.16
C ARG A 419 3.97 -31.81 11.02
N ASN A 420 3.08 -32.75 11.33
CA ASN A 420 2.38 -33.50 10.31
C ASN A 420 1.27 -32.62 9.73
N ASN A 421 1.48 -32.15 8.50
CA ASN A 421 0.57 -31.23 7.85
C ASN A 421 -0.74 -31.88 7.36
N ASP A 422 -0.80 -33.22 7.33
CA ASP A 422 -2.02 -33.98 7.01
C ASP A 422 -2.87 -34.27 8.25
N ALA A 423 -2.36 -34.03 9.46
CA ALA A 423 -3.08 -34.28 10.70
C ALA A 423 -4.11 -33.17 10.99
N PRO A 424 -5.33 -33.51 11.48
CA PRO A 424 -6.30 -32.52 11.94
C PRO A 424 -5.69 -31.59 12.99
N GLY A 425 -5.85 -30.28 12.80
CA GLY A 425 -5.30 -29.26 13.69
C GLY A 425 -3.78 -29.05 13.58
N GLN A 426 -3.09 -29.82 12.72
CA GLN A 426 -1.66 -29.66 12.40
C GLN A 426 -0.76 -29.42 13.65
N PRO A 427 -0.81 -30.29 14.68
CA PRO A 427 -0.04 -30.07 15.89
C PRO A 427 1.46 -30.28 15.65
N TRP A 428 2.27 -29.47 16.34
CA TRP A 428 3.70 -29.71 16.45
C TRP A 428 3.99 -30.83 17.46
N SER A 429 4.97 -31.67 17.14
CA SER A 429 5.47 -32.77 17.97
C SER A 429 6.96 -32.58 18.30
N GLY A 430 7.42 -33.16 19.40
CA GLY A 430 8.81 -33.10 19.87
C GLY A 430 8.99 -32.32 21.19
N PRO A 431 10.25 -32.05 21.60
CA PRO A 431 11.48 -32.42 20.90
C PRO A 431 11.83 -33.89 21.05
N VAL A 432 12.33 -34.50 19.98
CA VAL A 432 13.28 -35.62 20.11
C VAL A 432 14.67 -35.00 20.28
N VAL A 433 15.30 -35.24 21.43
CA VAL A 433 16.63 -34.71 21.74
C VAL A 433 17.70 -35.68 21.27
N PHE A 434 18.74 -35.18 20.61
CA PHE A 434 19.87 -35.98 20.14
C PHE A 434 21.19 -35.20 20.19
N GLY A 435 22.30 -35.95 20.25
CA GLY A 435 23.61 -35.38 20.57
C GLY A 435 23.69 -34.92 22.04
N GLN A 436 24.89 -34.52 22.46
CA GLN A 436 25.15 -34.05 23.84
C GLN A 436 25.96 -32.75 23.87
N GLU A 437 26.52 -32.35 22.73
CA GLU A 437 27.50 -31.28 22.66
C GLU A 437 26.85 -29.91 22.61
N GLN A 438 27.59 -28.89 23.06
CA GLN A 438 27.14 -27.51 23.03
C GLN A 438 27.42 -26.91 21.64
N VAL A 439 26.35 -26.72 20.86
CA VAL A 439 26.43 -26.22 19.49
C VAL A 439 25.67 -24.90 19.32
N ASN A 440 26.03 -24.11 18.31
CA ASN A 440 25.47 -22.77 18.08
C ASN A 440 24.66 -22.64 16.79
N TRP A 441 24.72 -23.64 15.90
CA TRP A 441 23.97 -23.66 14.65
C TRP A 441 23.76 -25.10 14.20
N VAL A 442 22.78 -25.30 13.33
CA VAL A 442 22.53 -26.58 12.66
C VAL A 442 22.03 -26.30 11.26
N SER A 443 22.38 -27.18 10.31
CA SER A 443 21.80 -27.21 8.97
C SER A 443 21.11 -28.55 8.78
N LEU A 444 19.87 -28.53 8.30
CA LEU A 444 19.04 -29.70 8.08
C LEU A 444 18.74 -29.87 6.60
N ILE A 445 18.86 -31.09 6.11
CA ILE A 445 18.44 -31.48 4.76
C ILE A 445 17.79 -32.85 4.80
N GLN A 446 17.01 -33.17 3.76
CA GLN A 446 16.53 -34.53 3.52
C GLN A 446 17.28 -35.14 2.34
N SER A 447 17.82 -36.34 2.53
CA SER A 447 18.42 -37.14 1.46
C SER A 447 17.36 -37.66 0.48
N LYS A 448 17.80 -38.11 -0.71
CA LYS A 448 16.90 -38.73 -1.71
C LYS A 448 16.18 -39.98 -1.19
N SER A 449 16.81 -40.74 -0.28
CA SER A 449 16.15 -41.89 0.34
C SER A 449 15.08 -41.50 1.35
N GLY A 450 15.04 -40.24 1.79
CA GLY A 450 14.05 -39.73 2.74
C GLY A 450 14.60 -39.52 4.16
N ASN A 451 15.83 -39.95 4.44
CA ASN A 451 16.46 -39.73 5.74
C ASN A 451 16.77 -38.25 5.97
N LEU A 452 16.47 -37.74 7.16
CA LEU A 452 16.94 -36.42 7.60
C LEU A 452 18.41 -36.46 7.97
N ILE A 453 19.15 -35.43 7.58
CA ILE A 453 20.56 -35.24 7.90
C ILE A 453 20.73 -33.88 8.53
N ALA A 454 21.25 -33.85 9.76
CA ALA A 454 21.58 -32.63 10.48
C ALA A 454 23.10 -32.49 10.57
N ILE A 455 23.63 -31.34 10.18
CA ILE A 455 25.05 -30.99 10.26
C ILE A 455 25.23 -29.84 11.24
N THR A 456 26.22 -29.94 12.10
CA THR A 456 26.61 -28.90 13.06
C THR A 456 28.12 -28.85 13.19
N GLU A 457 28.64 -27.84 13.85
CA GLU A 457 30.05 -27.75 14.21
C GLU A 457 30.20 -27.81 15.73
N SER A 458 31.19 -28.57 16.16
CA SER A 458 31.59 -28.65 17.55
C SER A 458 33.08 -28.96 17.66
N ASN A 459 33.77 -28.23 18.53
CA ASN A 459 35.21 -28.32 18.78
C ASN A 459 36.06 -28.21 17.49
N GLY A 460 35.66 -27.33 16.56
CA GLY A 460 36.34 -27.08 15.30
C GLY A 460 36.10 -28.12 14.21
N MET A 461 35.22 -29.11 14.45
CA MET A 461 34.91 -30.17 13.49
C MET A 461 33.44 -30.17 13.11
N LEU A 462 33.17 -30.36 11.81
CA LEU A 462 31.83 -30.66 11.34
C LEU A 462 31.44 -32.06 11.77
N LYS A 463 30.21 -32.19 12.29
CA LYS A 463 29.61 -33.46 12.68
C LYS A 463 28.26 -33.56 12.00
N TYR A 464 27.90 -34.77 11.57
CA TYR A 464 26.57 -35.02 11.04
C TYR A 464 25.84 -36.12 11.82
N TYR A 465 24.52 -35.99 11.83
CA TYR A 465 23.58 -36.95 12.38
C TYR A 465 22.62 -37.37 11.27
N ARG A 466 22.16 -38.61 11.31
CA ARG A 466 21.18 -39.15 10.37
C ARG A 466 19.98 -39.69 11.14
N ARG A 467 18.76 -39.28 10.77
CA ARG A 467 17.54 -39.95 11.24
C ARG A 467 17.22 -41.13 10.33
N ASP A 468 17.02 -42.30 10.91
CA ASP A 468 16.63 -43.51 10.17
C ASP A 468 15.11 -43.54 9.93
N ASP A 469 14.67 -42.89 8.85
CA ASP A 469 13.26 -42.72 8.47
C ASP A 469 12.60 -44.01 7.93
N HIS A 470 13.36 -45.11 7.83
CA HIS A 470 12.88 -46.37 7.24
C HIS A 470 12.60 -47.45 8.29
N LYS A 471 13.12 -47.31 9.50
CA LYS A 471 13.00 -48.35 10.52
C LYS A 471 12.80 -47.78 11.92
N SER A 472 13.81 -47.14 12.49
CA SER A 472 13.80 -46.77 13.92
C SER A 472 13.23 -45.39 14.23
N TRP A 473 13.20 -44.47 13.25
CA TRP A 473 12.91 -43.04 13.44
C TRP A 473 13.86 -42.34 14.44
N SER A 474 14.97 -42.99 14.80
CA SER A 474 15.94 -42.50 15.76
C SER A 474 17.06 -41.74 15.06
N TRP A 475 17.66 -40.79 15.77
CA TRP A 475 18.85 -40.07 15.32
C TRP A 475 20.11 -40.86 15.67
N GLU A 476 20.93 -41.11 14.65
CA GLU A 476 22.23 -41.78 14.76
C GLU A 476 23.37 -40.76 14.58
N GLY A 477 24.49 -40.96 15.29
CA GLY A 477 25.68 -40.11 15.24
C GLY A 477 26.12 -39.61 16.64
N PRO A 478 27.05 -38.64 16.70
CA PRO A 478 27.64 -37.92 15.57
C PRO A 478 28.59 -38.79 14.75
N PHE A 479 28.58 -38.59 13.45
CA PHE A 479 29.60 -39.07 12.51
C PHE A 479 30.54 -37.90 12.17
N SER A 480 31.81 -38.20 11.90
CA SER A 480 32.85 -37.21 11.53
C SER A 480 33.13 -37.20 10.03
#